data_AF-A0A0A0BPA6-F1
#
_entry.id   AF-A0A0A0BPA6-F1
#
_cell.length_a   1.000
_cell.length_b   1.000
_cell.length_c   1.000
_cell.angle_alpha   90.00
_cell.angle_beta   90.00
_cell.angle_gamma   90.00
#
_symmetry.space_group_name_H-M   'P 1'
#
loop_
_entity.id
_entity.type
_entity.pdbx_description
1 polymer ?
#
loop_
_entity_poly.entity_id
_entity_poly.type
_entity_poly.pdbx_seq_one_letter_code
_entity_poly.pdbx_strand_id
1 'polypeptide(L)'
;MLDAVIGGSTYAFGVQLRLTSTAQDGRRTPLLGGAGREAMFQYCPNWGLPHMTPPDQTGARVLAFSKENIHPGDEVRVVIVPPYPQMVGEWTRIVVGDVLPMYEGPRVCGHGRVLWRRGTQLPVPRRDEEMFRAWVLDPSTPAEPD
;
A
#
# COMPACT_ATOMS: atom_id res chain seq x y z
N MET A 1 14.17 -13.16 -19.81
CA MET A 1 15.42 -12.55 -19.33
C MET A 1 15.10 -12.03 -17.94
N LEU A 2 15.45 -12.80 -16.91
CA LEU A 2 15.21 -12.42 -15.51
C LEU A 2 16.34 -11.48 -15.12
N ASP A 3 16.06 -10.18 -15.14
CA ASP A 3 17.03 -9.19 -14.67
C ASP A 3 17.37 -9.48 -13.21
N ALA A 4 18.67 -9.49 -12.93
CA ALA A 4 19.21 -9.62 -11.59
C ALA A 4 18.57 -8.55 -10.70
N VAL A 5 17.84 -8.98 -9.67
CA VAL A 5 17.30 -8.06 -8.65
C VAL A 5 18.48 -7.56 -7.84
N ILE A 6 19.01 -6.39 -8.21
CA ILE A 6 19.90 -5.65 -7.33
C ILE A 6 19.04 -5.26 -6.13
N GLY A 7 19.28 -5.91 -4.99
CA GLY A 7 18.56 -5.61 -3.77
C GLY A 7 18.80 -4.16 -3.37
N GLY A 8 17.72 -3.43 -3.12
CA GLY A 8 17.78 -2.02 -2.76
C GLY A 8 16.94 -1.75 -1.51
N SER A 9 17.40 -0.82 -0.67
CA SER A 9 16.63 -0.34 0.47
C SER A 9 15.33 0.32 -0.03
N THR A 10 14.23 0.03 0.67
CA THR A 10 12.93 0.65 0.45
C THR A 10 12.23 0.86 1.80
N TYR A 11 10.96 1.24 1.77
CA TYR A 11 10.09 1.31 2.94
C TYR A 11 8.88 0.40 2.77
N ALA A 12 8.33 -0.03 3.89
CA ALA A 12 6.96 -0.48 3.99
C ALA A 12 6.15 0.53 4.78
N PHE A 13 4.89 0.71 4.41
CA PHE A 13 3.96 1.59 5.08
C PHE A 13 2.71 0.81 5.44
N GLY A 14 2.34 0.82 6.72
CA GLY A 14 1.00 0.41 7.13
C GLY A 14 0.04 1.55 6.98
N VAL A 15 -1.10 1.28 6.35
CA VAL A 15 -2.05 2.30 5.93
C VAL A 15 -3.47 1.86 6.30
N GLN A 16 -4.23 2.78 6.90
CA GLN A 16 -5.68 2.66 6.99
C GLN A 16 -6.28 3.20 5.70
N LEU A 17 -6.72 2.30 4.82
CA LEU A 17 -7.27 2.64 3.51
C LEU A 17 -8.79 2.64 3.57
N ARG A 18 -9.41 3.74 3.12
CA ARG A 18 -10.83 3.81 2.82
C ARG A 18 -11.02 3.92 1.31
N LEU A 19 -11.74 2.97 0.72
CA LEU A 19 -12.10 3.04 -0.70
C LEU A 19 -13.21 4.06 -0.92
N THR A 20 -13.12 4.81 -2.01
CA THR A 20 -14.19 5.70 -2.46
C THR A 20 -15.44 4.87 -2.77
N SER A 21 -16.60 5.30 -2.27
CA SER A 21 -17.87 4.60 -2.53
C SER A 21 -18.30 4.73 -3.98
N THR A 22 -19.12 3.78 -4.48
CA THR A 22 -19.67 3.87 -5.85
C THR A 22 -20.46 5.16 -6.07
N ALA A 23 -21.16 5.67 -5.05
CA ALA A 23 -21.92 6.91 -5.12
C ALA A 23 -21.02 8.16 -5.29
N GLN A 24 -19.73 8.05 -4.94
CA GLN A 24 -18.72 9.11 -5.08
C GLN A 24 -17.79 8.82 -6.26
N ASP A 25 -18.29 8.14 -7.29
CA ASP A 25 -17.53 7.72 -8.49
C ASP A 25 -16.38 6.74 -8.21
N GLY A 26 -16.45 5.99 -7.10
CA GLY A 26 -15.50 4.93 -6.77
C GLY A 26 -15.55 3.73 -7.72
N ARG A 27 -14.90 2.64 -7.31
CA ARG A 27 -14.97 1.38 -8.05
C ARG A 27 -16.43 0.90 -8.13
N ARG A 28 -16.80 0.25 -9.25
CA ARG A 28 -18.11 -0.43 -9.39
C ARG A 28 -18.08 -1.86 -8.89
N THR A 29 -16.90 -2.44 -8.80
CA THR A 29 -16.66 -3.83 -8.39
C THR A 29 -15.69 -3.90 -7.22
N PRO A 30 -15.79 -4.95 -6.38
CA PRO A 30 -14.83 -5.16 -5.31
C PRO A 30 -13.39 -5.32 -5.81
N LEU A 31 -12.42 -5.11 -4.91
CA LEU A 31 -11.08 -5.69 -5.04
C LEU A 31 -11.15 -7.10 -4.47
N LEU A 32 -10.88 -8.11 -5.30
CA LEU A 32 -10.98 -9.52 -4.94
C LEU A 32 -9.61 -10.08 -4.51
N GLY A 33 -9.61 -11.02 -3.56
CA GLY A 33 -8.44 -11.78 -3.14
C GLY A 33 -7.45 -11.04 -2.22
N GLY A 34 -7.78 -9.85 -1.70
CA GLY A 34 -6.84 -8.94 -1.05
C GLY A 34 -6.04 -9.51 0.14
N ALA A 35 -6.60 -10.45 0.91
CA ALA A 35 -5.92 -11.05 2.06
C ALA A 35 -5.23 -12.40 1.75
N GLY A 36 -5.47 -12.96 0.56
CA GLY A 36 -4.88 -14.22 0.11
C GLY A 36 -3.36 -14.11 -0.09
N ARG A 37 -2.61 -15.16 0.24
CA ARG A 37 -1.14 -15.14 0.10
C ARG A 37 -0.74 -15.07 -1.38
N GLU A 38 -1.53 -15.67 -2.25
CA GLU A 38 -1.38 -15.63 -3.70
C GLU A 38 -1.54 -14.21 -4.27
N ALA A 39 -2.31 -13.33 -3.63
CA ALA A 39 -2.54 -11.96 -4.09
C ALA A 39 -1.46 -10.97 -3.65
N MET A 40 -0.51 -11.40 -2.81
CA MET A 40 0.59 -10.55 -2.33
C MET A 40 1.37 -9.97 -3.51
N PHE A 41 1.58 -8.65 -3.47
CA PHE A 41 2.31 -7.88 -4.48
C PHE A 41 1.71 -7.89 -5.90
N GLN A 42 0.53 -8.47 -6.12
CA GLN A 42 -0.13 -8.48 -7.44
C GLN A 42 -0.83 -7.14 -7.75
N TYR A 43 -1.44 -6.52 -6.74
CA TYR A 43 -2.11 -5.24 -6.90
C TYR A 43 -1.11 -4.09 -6.66
N CYS A 44 -1.02 -3.18 -7.64
CA CYS A 44 -0.08 -2.06 -7.62
C CYS A 44 -0.81 -0.76 -8.01
N PRO A 45 -1.60 -0.17 -7.10
CA PRO A 45 -2.23 1.12 -7.34
C PRO A 45 -1.17 2.23 -7.36
N ASN A 46 -1.56 3.37 -7.91
CA ASN A 46 -0.78 4.60 -7.82
C ASN A 46 -1.19 5.40 -6.58
N TRP A 47 -0.29 6.24 -6.09
CA TRP A 47 -0.47 7.07 -4.91
C TRP A 47 0.01 8.49 -5.18
N GLY A 48 -0.77 9.47 -4.76
CA GLY A 48 -0.33 10.86 -4.69
C GLY A 48 0.44 11.08 -3.41
N LEU A 49 1.70 11.51 -3.51
CA LEU A 49 2.53 11.83 -2.35
C LEU A 49 2.34 13.30 -1.95
N PRO A 50 2.62 13.69 -0.69
CA PRO A 50 2.36 15.05 -0.20
C PRO A 50 3.00 16.19 -1.00
N HIS A 51 4.06 15.91 -1.76
CA HIS A 51 4.80 16.89 -2.58
C HIS A 51 4.47 16.81 -4.07
N MET A 52 3.60 15.88 -4.47
CA MET A 52 3.15 15.73 -5.84
C MET A 52 1.91 16.59 -6.08
N THR A 53 1.81 17.15 -7.29
CA THR A 53 0.60 17.85 -7.74
C THR A 53 -0.09 16.98 -8.78
N PRO A 54 -1.40 16.70 -8.67
CA PRO A 54 -2.10 15.94 -9.70
C PRO A 54 -1.83 16.49 -11.11
N PRO A 55 -1.60 15.63 -12.12
CA PRO A 55 -1.82 14.19 -12.11
C PRO A 55 -0.62 13.34 -11.65
N ASP A 56 0.42 13.95 -11.08
CA ASP A 56 1.62 13.23 -10.65
C ASP A 56 1.31 12.21 -9.56
N GLN A 57 1.79 10.99 -9.74
CA GLN A 57 1.52 9.84 -8.89
C GLN A 57 2.60 8.77 -9.07
N THR A 58 2.82 7.95 -8.04
CA THR A 58 3.79 6.85 -8.05
C THR A 58 3.15 5.53 -7.63
N GLY A 59 3.57 4.43 -8.24
CA GLY A 59 3.11 3.09 -7.88
C GLY A 59 3.69 2.61 -6.55
N ALA A 60 2.88 1.89 -5.77
CA ALA A 60 3.37 1.02 -4.70
C ALA A 60 2.61 -0.31 -4.71
N ARG A 61 3.34 -1.41 -4.54
CA ARG A 61 2.71 -2.73 -4.49
C ARG A 61 2.06 -2.95 -3.15
N VAL A 62 0.85 -3.50 -3.15
CA VAL A 62 0.19 -3.94 -1.91
C VAL A 62 0.73 -5.31 -1.52
N LEU A 63 1.31 -5.40 -0.33
CA LEU A 63 1.76 -6.65 0.27
C LEU A 63 0.57 -7.46 0.78
N ALA A 64 -0.35 -6.83 1.51
CA ALA A 64 -1.55 -7.50 2.03
C ALA A 64 -2.68 -6.51 2.33
N PHE A 65 -3.91 -7.01 2.30
CA PHE A 65 -5.11 -6.36 2.83
C PHE A 65 -5.69 -7.13 4.02
N SER A 66 -6.40 -6.43 4.91
CA SER A 66 -7.05 -7.03 6.08
C SER A 66 -8.35 -7.78 5.77
N LYS A 67 -8.78 -7.79 4.50
CA LYS A 67 -10.00 -8.46 4.02
C LYS A 67 -9.76 -9.08 2.64
N GLU A 68 -10.41 -10.21 2.37
CA GLU A 68 -10.33 -10.90 1.07
C GLU A 68 -11.08 -10.15 -0.03
N ASN A 69 -12.33 -9.76 0.23
CA ASN A 69 -13.15 -8.99 -0.70
C ASN A 69 -13.39 -7.60 -0.12
N ILE A 70 -12.98 -6.57 -0.85
CA ILE A 70 -13.01 -5.19 -0.38
C ILE A 70 -13.95 -4.41 -1.29
N HIS A 71 -15.10 -4.04 -0.74
CA HIS A 71 -16.15 -3.35 -1.46
C HIS A 71 -15.89 -1.84 -1.52
N PRO A 72 -16.39 -1.13 -2.54
CA PRO A 72 -16.36 0.33 -2.56
C PRO A 72 -16.98 0.91 -1.28
N GLY A 73 -16.30 1.88 -0.65
CA GLY A 73 -16.72 2.46 0.63
C GLY A 73 -16.13 1.76 1.86
N ASP A 74 -15.58 0.54 1.72
CA ASP A 74 -14.98 -0.18 2.83
C ASP A 74 -13.72 0.53 3.35
N GLU A 75 -13.49 0.30 4.63
CA GLU A 75 -12.25 0.61 5.30
C GLU A 75 -11.50 -0.68 5.67
N VAL A 76 -10.20 -0.71 5.38
CA VAL A 76 -9.28 -1.86 5.55
C VAL A 76 -7.88 -1.40 5.93
N ARG A 77 -7.12 -2.26 6.62
CA ARG A 77 -5.68 -2.08 6.78
C ARG A 77 -4.96 -2.67 5.58
N VAL A 78 -3.91 -1.99 5.13
CA VAL A 78 -3.06 -2.45 4.04
C VAL A 78 -1.59 -2.18 4.35
N VAL A 79 -0.71 -2.98 3.77
CA VAL A 79 0.72 -2.65 3.71
C VAL A 79 1.10 -2.41 2.27
N ILE A 80 1.71 -1.25 2.01
CA ILE A 80 2.25 -0.90 0.70
C ILE A 80 3.78 -0.85 0.73
N VAL A 81 4.40 -1.32 -0.36
CA VAL A 81 5.85 -1.36 -0.55
C VAL A 81 6.16 -0.74 -1.92
N PRO A 82 6.83 0.42 -1.98
CA PRO A 82 7.27 1.02 -3.23
C PRO A 82 8.27 0.10 -3.93
N PRO A 83 8.05 -0.24 -5.21
CA PRO A 83 8.79 -1.30 -5.90
C PRO A 83 10.16 -0.87 -6.43
N TYR A 84 10.50 0.41 -6.42
CA TYR A 84 11.69 0.94 -7.08
C TYR A 84 12.54 1.79 -6.15
N PRO A 85 13.76 1.34 -5.80
CA PRO A 85 14.70 2.11 -4.97
C PRO A 85 14.96 3.53 -5.50
N GLN A 86 14.98 3.72 -6.81
CA GLN A 86 15.16 5.05 -7.41
C GLN A 86 14.01 6.02 -7.11
N MET A 87 12.80 5.52 -6.86
CA MET A 87 11.65 6.34 -6.45
C MET A 87 11.60 6.51 -4.94
N VAL A 88 12.35 5.73 -4.15
CA VAL A 88 12.35 5.80 -2.68
C VAL A 88 12.64 7.20 -2.17
N GLY A 89 13.42 8.01 -2.91
CA GLY A 89 13.62 9.43 -2.63
C GLY A 89 12.32 10.20 -2.38
N GLU A 90 11.30 9.97 -3.21
CA GLU A 90 9.98 10.60 -3.08
C GLU A 90 9.22 10.04 -1.88
N TRP A 91 9.27 8.72 -1.68
CA TRP A 91 8.65 8.03 -0.55
C TRP A 91 9.29 8.36 0.80
N THR A 92 10.55 8.84 0.84
CA THR A 92 11.24 9.19 2.08
C THR A 92 10.61 10.34 2.86
N ARG A 93 9.77 11.14 2.19
CA ARG A 93 9.13 12.32 2.77
C ARG A 93 7.80 12.02 3.44
N ILE A 94 7.28 10.80 3.26
CA ILE A 94 6.03 10.37 3.86
C ILE A 94 6.25 10.15 5.36
N VAL A 95 5.34 10.72 6.15
CA VAL A 95 5.34 10.62 7.61
C VAL A 95 4.05 9.97 8.11
N VAL A 96 4.08 9.49 9.35
CA VAL A 96 2.88 8.97 10.02
C VAL A 96 1.84 10.08 10.11
N GLY A 97 0.59 9.73 9.79
CA GLY A 97 -0.53 10.66 9.76
C GLY A 97 -0.85 11.25 8.39
N ASP A 98 0.08 11.19 7.42
CA ASP A 98 -0.18 11.62 6.05
C ASP A 98 -1.38 10.87 5.45
N VAL A 99 -2.18 11.56 4.65
CA VAL A 99 -3.28 10.98 3.89
C VAL A 99 -2.91 10.99 2.41
N LEU A 100 -2.77 9.80 1.84
CA LEU A 100 -2.35 9.57 0.47
C LEU A 100 -3.57 9.21 -0.39
N PRO A 101 -3.94 10.02 -1.39
CA PRO A 101 -4.94 9.62 -2.38
C PRO A 101 -4.41 8.40 -3.17
N MET A 102 -5.23 7.36 -3.25
CA MET A 102 -4.98 6.15 -4.04
C MET A 102 -5.69 6.29 -5.38
N TYR A 103 -4.98 5.98 -6.47
CA TYR A 103 -5.46 6.15 -7.83
C TYR A 103 -5.48 4.85 -8.63
N GLU A 104 -6.45 4.78 -9.55
CA GLU A 104 -6.46 3.83 -10.66
C GLU A 104 -6.65 4.60 -11.96
N GLY A 105 -5.58 4.68 -12.76
CA GLY A 105 -5.53 5.62 -13.89
C GLY A 105 -5.59 7.07 -13.37
N PRO A 106 -6.48 7.94 -13.93
CA PRO A 106 -6.62 9.32 -13.49
C PRO A 106 -7.54 9.50 -12.27
N ARG A 107 -8.19 8.43 -11.79
CA ARG A 107 -9.28 8.53 -10.81
C ARG A 107 -8.82 8.19 -9.41
N VAL A 108 -9.25 9.00 -8.42
CA VAL A 108 -9.06 8.69 -6.99
C VAL A 108 -10.04 7.60 -6.56
N CYS A 109 -9.53 6.42 -6.24
CA CYS A 109 -10.30 5.25 -5.83
C CYS A 109 -10.28 5.01 -4.32
N GLY A 110 -9.51 5.77 -3.56
CA GLY A 110 -9.49 5.71 -2.10
C GLY A 110 -8.54 6.72 -1.48
N HIS A 111 -8.52 6.75 -0.15
CA HIS A 111 -7.59 7.56 0.64
C HIS A 111 -6.99 6.71 1.75
N GLY A 112 -5.66 6.70 1.82
CA GLY A 112 -4.92 5.92 2.79
C GLY A 112 -4.26 6.82 3.82
N ARG A 113 -4.60 6.67 5.11
CA ARG A 113 -3.86 7.31 6.20
C ARG A 113 -2.69 6.44 6.64
N VAL A 114 -1.48 7.00 6.64
CA VAL A 114 -0.27 6.30 7.08
C VAL A 114 -0.30 6.13 8.61
N LEU A 115 -0.21 4.88 9.06
CA LEU A 115 -0.19 4.50 10.48
C LEU A 115 1.23 4.25 10.99
N TRP A 116 2.09 3.68 10.14
CA TRP A 116 3.51 3.46 10.42
C TRP A 116 4.34 3.43 9.15
N ARG A 117 5.64 3.58 9.32
CA ARG A 117 6.65 3.48 8.27
C ARG A 117 7.86 2.72 8.81
N ARG A 118 8.33 1.72 8.06
CA ARG A 118 9.53 0.95 8.42
C ARG A 118 10.44 0.77 7.22
N GLY A 119 11.75 0.88 7.42
CA GLY A 119 12.72 0.54 6.39
C GLY A 119 12.74 -0.97 6.13
N THR A 120 12.90 -1.38 4.88
CA THR A 120 13.04 -2.78 4.45
C THR A 120 13.89 -2.85 3.18
N GLN A 121 13.94 -4.01 2.53
CA GLN A 121 14.70 -4.25 1.30
C GLN A 121 13.79 -4.83 0.22
N LEU A 122 14.23 -4.76 -1.04
CA LEU A 122 13.66 -5.53 -2.13
C LEU A 122 14.65 -6.65 -2.53
N PRO A 123 14.20 -7.89 -2.75
CA PRO A 123 12.87 -8.39 -2.38
C PRO A 123 12.64 -8.27 -0.86
N VAL A 124 11.37 -8.14 -0.45
CA VAL A 124 11.02 -8.00 0.97
C VAL A 124 11.48 -9.24 1.71
N PRO A 125 12.31 -9.12 2.76
CA PRO A 125 12.75 -10.28 3.53
C PRO A 125 11.54 -11.02 4.10
N ARG A 126 11.58 -12.36 4.09
CA ARG A 126 10.48 -13.20 4.58
C ARG A 126 10.02 -12.84 6.00
N ARG A 127 10.95 -12.49 6.88
CA ARG A 127 10.64 -12.03 8.25
C ARG A 127 9.78 -10.76 8.24
N ASP A 128 10.15 -9.79 7.39
CA ASP A 128 9.40 -8.54 7.23
C ASP A 128 8.02 -8.82 6.64
N GLU A 129 7.92 -9.70 5.63
CA GLU A 129 6.64 -10.11 5.05
C GLU A 129 5.69 -10.71 6.09
N GLU A 130 6.18 -11.66 6.89
CA GLU A 130 5.39 -12.34 7.92
C GLU A 130 4.90 -11.35 8.98
N MET A 131 5.79 -10.46 9.44
CA MET A 131 5.49 -9.42 10.41
C MET A 131 4.48 -8.38 9.88
N PHE A 132 4.68 -7.86 8.66
CA PHE A 132 3.77 -6.91 8.04
C PHE A 132 2.39 -7.52 7.79
N ARG A 133 2.34 -8.79 7.38
CA ARG A 133 1.09 -9.52 7.19
C ARG A 133 0.37 -9.76 8.53
N ALA A 134 1.09 -10.10 9.60
CA ALA A 134 0.50 -10.24 10.92
C ALA A 134 -0.18 -8.94 11.37
N TRP A 135 0.48 -7.79 11.19
CA TRP A 135 -0.09 -6.47 11.51
C TRP A 135 -1.36 -6.15 10.72
N VAL A 136 -1.42 -6.53 9.44
CA VAL A 136 -2.60 -6.32 8.60
C VAL A 136 -3.79 -7.15 9.10
N LEU A 137 -3.54 -8.38 9.53
CA LEU A 137 -4.59 -9.34 9.91
C LEU A 137 -5.08 -9.17 11.35
N ASP A 138 -4.25 -8.63 12.24
CA ASP A 138 -4.60 -8.40 13.63
C ASP A 138 -4.78 -6.90 13.93
N PRO A 139 -6.04 -6.43 14.08
CA PRO A 139 -6.31 -5.03 14.39
C PRO A 139 -5.79 -4.59 15.79
N SER A 140 -5.52 -5.54 16.69
CA SER A 140 -5.00 -5.28 18.03
C SER A 140 -3.49 -5.12 18.10
N THR A 141 -2.76 -5.51 17.04
CA THR A 141 -1.33 -5.23 16.92
C THR A 141 -1.10 -3.70 16.97
N PRO A 142 -0.14 -3.19 17.77
CA PRO A 142 0.16 -1.77 17.89
C PRO A 142 0.38 -1.10 16.53
N ALA A 143 0.25 0.23 16.51
CA ALA A 143 0.39 1.01 15.29
C ALA A 143 1.76 0.80 14.62
N GLU A 144 2.81 0.40 15.32
CA GLU A 144 4.10 0.02 14.71
C GLU A 144 4.42 -1.44 15.08
N PRO A 145 4.72 -2.31 14.11
CA PRO A 145 5.21 -3.66 14.41
C PRO A 145 6.64 -3.57 14.96
N ASP A 146 6.92 -4.24 16.09
CA ASP A 146 8.26 -4.34 16.70
C ASP A 146 9.31 -5.00 15.77
#